data_AF-A0A0C2GJN6-F1
#
_entry.id   AF-A0A0C2GJN6-F1
#
_cell.length_a   1.000
_cell.length_b   1.000
_cell.length_c   1.000
_cell.angle_alpha   90.00
_cell.angle_beta   90.00
_cell.angle_gamma   90.00
#
_symmetry.space_group_name_H-M   'P 1'
#
loop_
_entity.id
_entity.type
_entity.pdbx_description
1 polymer ?
#
loop_
_entity_poly.entity_id
_entity_poly.type
_entity_poly.pdbx_seq_one_letter_code
_entity_poly.pdbx_strand_id
1 'polypeptide(L)'
;MGRIQELVPNSEGIVREAMIVLPSRRQIRRPVNLLVPTELDDGQHCNSRKDESLSRDKSTTSGNIPAIPTEGECDVERSINNGQRTSRYNLRPRRQMTNIPLILTVLLTMVVMGESSQTASSIPSLHLGNHSQTRSIRCIEGGVDLISTKQAPYEVCAEEFCRIYDTPQVKETVRFPSQVVLHEHRVQWRFINDESVNTIETTCPPAPFCEHIDCTFCSAVIFNPECWPFKAILATTVLLYFVITGCYVFLYVPLTLGTLLRILTSFVWGCIRRLIMSMARVLRRRTRDRQRPVDLVELFMILRNETSLHEIRIHWKSLALICEPETSLFTRDTAYHVVDSKRCPHTGSCKGKKCASIHSTSLLLELERGKKYPETTACVESCGGPGCDCFYWSSGCLFYRIYLTPTSSQVYEIFHCTRWSEAEKVEIKHFDAIQGKTRTYIAHMRPNIPVVWNSFTFTLSSVTVPPTPLLNTHFITDGNNTAIWDSHMIPPLQCPNKFAAETLNCTVVEDCTCYPAETQVNCKYREANISAWFNNENLSLKWCRHYIFVVTLANKKLE
;
A
#
# COMPACT_ATOMS: atom_id res chain seq x y z
N MET A 1 -24.35 25.35 34.43
CA MET A 1 -24.60 26.75 34.85
C MET A 1 -24.07 26.93 36.27
N GLY A 2 -23.42 28.06 36.58
CA GLY A 2 -22.99 28.40 37.94
C GLY A 2 -23.51 29.79 38.28
N ARG A 3 -23.93 30.02 39.53
CA ARG A 3 -24.47 31.31 39.97
C ARG A 3 -23.34 32.17 40.55
N ILE A 4 -23.21 33.41 40.10
CA ILE A 4 -22.34 34.40 40.76
C ILE A 4 -22.92 34.66 42.15
N GLN A 5 -22.11 34.48 43.19
CA GLN A 5 -22.47 34.73 44.59
C GLN A 5 -21.97 36.10 45.06
N GLU A 6 -20.79 36.51 44.62
CA GLU A 6 -20.11 37.72 45.05
C GLU A 6 -19.19 38.23 43.94
N LEU A 7 -19.06 39.55 43.82
CA LEU A 7 -18.07 40.22 42.98
C LEU A 7 -16.92 40.71 43.87
N VAL A 8 -15.68 40.42 43.48
CA VAL A 8 -14.49 40.71 44.29
C VAL A 8 -13.75 41.92 43.71
N PRO A 9 -13.82 43.09 44.36
CA PRO A 9 -13.00 44.25 43.99
C PRO A 9 -11.54 44.03 44.41
N ASN A 10 -10.61 44.69 43.71
CA ASN A 10 -9.25 44.87 44.18
C ASN A 10 -9.16 46.04 45.19
N SER A 11 -7.96 46.33 45.68
CA SER A 11 -7.67 47.46 46.57
C SER A 11 -7.95 48.85 45.99
N GLU A 12 -8.26 48.95 44.70
CA GLU A 12 -8.60 50.18 43.96
C GLU A 12 -10.12 50.28 43.72
N GLY A 13 -10.92 49.35 44.27
CA GLY A 13 -12.37 49.26 44.07
C GLY A 13 -12.82 48.61 42.75
N ILE A 14 -11.87 48.20 41.88
CA ILE A 14 -12.16 47.66 40.55
C ILE A 14 -12.43 46.16 40.64
N VAL A 15 -13.65 45.74 40.27
CA VAL A 15 -14.02 44.32 40.17
C VAL A 15 -13.25 43.65 39.04
N ARG A 16 -12.39 42.68 39.38
CA ARG A 16 -11.64 41.87 38.41
C ARG A 16 -11.96 40.37 38.50
N GLU A 17 -12.45 39.89 39.65
CA GLU A 17 -12.87 38.50 39.87
C GLU A 17 -14.33 38.41 40.37
N ALA A 18 -14.95 37.25 40.15
CA ALA A 18 -16.22 36.87 40.75
C ALA A 18 -16.11 35.50 41.43
N MET A 19 -16.86 35.31 42.53
CA MET A 19 -17.03 34.03 43.19
C MET A 19 -18.30 33.34 42.67
N ILE A 20 -18.19 32.08 42.27
CA ILE A 20 -19.24 31.33 41.56
C ILE A 20 -19.54 30.03 42.28
N VAL A 21 -20.81 29.79 42.57
CA VAL A 21 -21.34 28.53 43.10
C VAL A 21 -21.71 27.62 41.94
N LEU A 22 -21.05 26.46 41.86
CA LEU A 22 -21.40 25.38 40.92
C LEU A 22 -22.61 24.57 41.45
N PRO A 23 -23.35 23.82 40.60
CA PRO A 23 -24.47 22.99 41.04
C PRO A 23 -24.09 21.92 42.06
N SER A 24 -22.81 21.53 42.09
CA SER A 24 -22.20 20.67 43.11
C SER A 24 -21.95 21.36 44.46
N ARG A 25 -22.47 22.58 44.66
CA ARG A 25 -22.25 23.49 45.81
C ARG A 25 -20.79 23.93 46.02
N ARG A 26 -19.85 23.51 45.17
CA ARG A 26 -18.45 23.96 45.21
C ARG A 26 -18.36 25.41 44.74
N GLN A 27 -17.78 26.28 45.56
CA GLN A 27 -17.37 27.64 45.18
C GLN A 27 -16.06 27.61 44.40
N ILE A 28 -15.93 28.50 43.41
CA ILE A 28 -14.69 28.80 42.69
C ILE A 28 -14.57 30.32 42.45
N ARG A 29 -13.35 30.85 42.40
CA ARG A 29 -13.08 32.21 41.88
C ARG A 29 -12.72 32.16 40.40
N ARG A 30 -13.17 33.15 39.63
CA ARG A 30 -12.80 33.33 38.21
C ARG A 30 -12.72 34.82 37.85
N PRO A 31 -11.78 35.23 36.97
CA PRO A 31 -11.80 36.57 36.36
C PRO A 31 -13.11 36.82 35.62
N VAL A 32 -13.65 38.04 35.71
CA VAL A 32 -14.94 38.40 35.09
C VAL A 32 -14.91 38.21 33.57
N ASN A 33 -13.78 38.53 32.92
CA ASN A 33 -13.57 38.40 31.47
C ASN A 33 -13.62 36.94 30.94
N LEU A 34 -13.72 35.94 31.82
CA LEU A 34 -13.90 34.53 31.46
C LEU A 34 -15.33 34.02 31.73
N LEU A 35 -16.26 34.93 32.03
CA LEU A 35 -17.66 34.62 32.34
C LEU A 35 -18.57 35.18 31.24
N VAL A 36 -19.16 34.28 30.46
CA VAL A 36 -20.18 34.63 29.48
C VAL A 36 -21.52 34.74 30.22
N PRO A 37 -22.20 35.91 30.22
CA PRO A 37 -23.55 36.01 30.77
C PRO A 37 -24.47 35.07 29.99
N THR A 38 -25.33 34.36 30.69
CA THR A 38 -26.34 33.50 30.06
C THR A 38 -27.68 34.20 30.21
N GLU A 39 -28.08 34.92 29.17
CA GLU A 39 -29.42 35.48 29.08
C GLU A 39 -30.43 34.33 29.04
N LEU A 40 -31.46 34.45 29.89
CA LEU A 40 -32.62 33.58 29.94
C LEU A 40 -33.83 34.50 29.89
N ASP A 41 -34.79 34.21 29.00
CA ASP A 41 -36.09 34.88 29.03
C ASP A 41 -36.80 34.50 30.33
N ASP A 42 -36.91 35.46 31.26
CA ASP A 42 -37.59 35.31 32.55
C ASP A 42 -39.13 35.36 32.40
N GLY A 43 -39.64 34.44 31.56
CA GLY A 43 -40.90 33.72 31.69
C GLY A 43 -42.24 34.48 31.77
N GLN A 44 -43.26 33.90 31.12
CA GLN A 44 -44.60 33.95 31.68
C GLN A 44 -45.23 32.56 31.76
N HIS A 45 -46.01 32.36 32.81
CA HIS A 45 -46.43 31.08 33.34
C HIS A 45 -47.95 30.93 33.20
N CYS A 46 -48.43 29.74 32.81
CA CYS A 46 -49.84 29.39 32.97
C CYS A 46 -50.00 27.89 33.24
N ASN A 47 -50.91 27.53 34.16
CA ASN A 47 -51.10 26.17 34.66
C ASN A 47 -52.46 25.61 34.26
N SER A 48 -52.52 24.29 33.98
CA SER A 48 -53.48 23.27 34.50
C SER A 48 -53.25 21.96 33.71
N ARG A 49 -53.25 20.74 34.30
CA ARG A 49 -54.36 20.00 34.96
C ARG A 49 -55.60 19.95 34.04
N LYS A 50 -56.14 18.80 33.62
CA LYS A 50 -56.32 17.50 34.30
C LYS A 50 -56.59 16.38 33.26
N ASP A 51 -56.83 15.17 33.75
CA ASP A 51 -57.05 13.92 33.02
C ASP A 51 -58.49 13.70 32.48
N GLU A 52 -58.71 12.48 31.91
CA GLU A 52 -59.99 11.74 31.74
C GLU A 52 -60.89 11.90 30.48
N SER A 53 -60.65 11.01 29.49
CA SER A 53 -61.53 9.83 29.19
C SER A 53 -62.53 9.78 28.00
N LEU A 54 -62.76 8.52 27.57
CA LEU A 54 -64.01 7.86 27.07
C LEU A 54 -64.47 7.85 25.58
N SER A 55 -64.94 6.65 25.18
CA SER A 55 -65.77 6.25 23.99
C SER A 55 -65.09 6.22 22.60
N ARG A 56 -65.18 5.19 21.72
CA ARG A 56 -66.28 4.36 21.13
C ARG A 56 -67.11 5.09 20.03
N ASP A 57 -67.50 4.47 18.91
CA ASP A 57 -67.32 3.09 18.38
C ASP A 57 -67.38 3.05 16.80
N LYS A 58 -67.24 1.85 16.19
CA LYS A 58 -67.48 1.36 14.79
C LYS A 58 -68.24 2.26 13.76
N SER A 59 -67.96 2.33 12.44
CA SER A 59 -67.69 1.32 11.38
C SER A 59 -68.93 0.45 10.99
N THR A 60 -69.14 -0.17 9.80
CA THR A 60 -68.29 -0.61 8.65
C THR A 60 -69.19 -1.00 7.43
N THR A 61 -68.79 -0.95 6.13
CA THR A 61 -69.38 -1.69 4.96
C THR A 61 -68.60 -1.48 3.63
N SER A 62 -68.60 -2.33 2.56
CA SER A 62 -68.41 -3.80 2.39
C SER A 62 -68.45 -4.21 0.88
N GLY A 63 -67.95 -5.41 0.52
CA GLY A 63 -68.08 -6.09 -0.82
C GLY A 63 -66.73 -6.50 -1.42
N ASN A 64 -66.28 -7.78 -1.45
CA ASN A 64 -66.77 -9.06 -2.05
C ASN A 64 -66.41 -9.19 -3.57
N ILE A 65 -65.49 -10.07 -4.05
CA ILE A 65 -65.34 -11.57 -3.96
C ILE A 65 -66.28 -12.28 -4.96
N PRO A 66 -65.89 -13.35 -5.73
CA PRO A 66 -64.85 -14.42 -5.55
C PRO A 66 -63.65 -14.33 -6.52
N ALA A 67 -62.67 -15.27 -6.70
CA ALA A 67 -62.09 -16.47 -6.03
C ALA A 67 -60.70 -16.78 -6.71
N ILE A 68 -59.76 -17.69 -6.35
CA ILE A 68 -59.69 -18.96 -5.56
C ILE A 68 -60.23 -20.20 -6.34
N PRO A 69 -59.70 -21.45 -6.27
CA PRO A 69 -58.71 -22.09 -5.37
C PRO A 69 -57.41 -22.60 -6.09
N THR A 70 -56.44 -23.34 -5.53
CA THR A 70 -56.15 -24.08 -4.25
C THR A 70 -54.60 -24.04 -4.03
N GLU A 71 -53.83 -24.61 -3.07
CA GLU A 71 -53.85 -25.50 -1.86
C GLU A 71 -52.82 -24.93 -0.83
N GLY A 72 -52.56 -25.42 0.40
CA GLY A 72 -53.17 -26.44 1.27
C GLY A 72 -52.19 -27.56 1.74
N GLU A 73 -52.11 -28.01 3.01
CA GLU A 73 -52.42 -27.43 4.34
C GLU A 73 -51.77 -28.25 5.52
N CYS A 74 -51.45 -27.59 6.67
CA CYS A 74 -51.24 -27.99 8.11
C CYS A 74 -50.72 -29.41 8.54
N ASP A 75 -50.59 -29.88 9.81
CA ASP A 75 -51.07 -29.56 11.20
C ASP A 75 -49.98 -29.96 12.28
N VAL A 76 -49.74 -29.31 13.45
CA VAL A 76 -50.48 -29.06 14.74
C VAL A 76 -50.45 -30.26 15.74
N GLU A 77 -50.28 -30.19 17.09
CA GLU A 77 -50.29 -29.11 18.13
C GLU A 77 -48.93 -28.99 18.90
N ARG A 78 -48.65 -29.19 20.23
CA ARG A 78 -49.41 -29.53 21.47
C ARG A 78 -48.83 -29.03 22.83
N SER A 79 -49.56 -28.17 23.57
CA SER A 79 -49.58 -27.95 25.07
C SER A 79 -48.30 -27.58 25.90
N ILE A 80 -48.29 -26.94 27.11
CA ILE A 80 -49.25 -26.11 27.91
C ILE A 80 -48.52 -25.27 29.04
N ASN A 81 -49.02 -24.04 29.30
CA ASN A 81 -48.98 -23.12 30.48
C ASN A 81 -47.78 -22.90 31.46
N ASN A 82 -47.43 -21.59 31.58
CA ASN A 82 -47.25 -20.71 32.77
C ASN A 82 -46.74 -21.23 34.16
N GLY A 83 -45.76 -20.51 34.71
CA GLY A 83 -45.42 -20.46 36.15
C GLY A 83 -44.42 -19.33 36.50
N GLN A 84 -44.56 -18.69 37.67
CA GLN A 84 -43.76 -17.52 38.11
C GLN A 84 -43.39 -17.63 39.61
N ARG A 85 -42.33 -16.93 40.06
CA ARG A 85 -41.73 -16.90 41.44
C ARG A 85 -40.90 -18.15 41.83
N THR A 86 -40.03 -18.16 42.86
CA THR A 86 -38.85 -17.33 43.28
C THR A 86 -38.22 -17.97 44.54
N SER A 87 -36.97 -17.61 44.90
CA SER A 87 -36.16 -18.12 46.06
C SER A 87 -35.51 -19.49 45.81
N ARG A 88 -34.21 -19.78 46.07
CA ARG A 88 -33.12 -19.27 46.95
C ARG A 88 -33.04 -19.94 48.34
N TYR A 89 -31.80 -20.21 48.79
CA TYR A 89 -31.30 -20.77 50.08
C TYR A 89 -31.14 -22.33 50.07
N ASN A 90 -30.15 -22.97 50.74
CA ASN A 90 -29.13 -22.48 51.70
C ASN A 90 -27.83 -23.36 51.84
N LEU A 91 -26.69 -22.69 52.11
CA LEU A 91 -25.51 -23.09 52.96
C LEU A 91 -24.57 -24.30 52.63
N ARG A 92 -23.52 -24.48 53.46
CA ARG A 92 -22.17 -25.06 53.17
C ARG A 92 -21.49 -25.67 54.43
N PRO A 93 -20.75 -26.80 54.36
CA PRO A 93 -19.35 -26.89 54.88
C PRO A 93 -18.42 -27.83 54.06
N ARG A 94 -17.12 -27.59 53.79
CA ARG A 94 -15.86 -27.58 54.61
C ARG A 94 -15.35 -28.99 55.02
N ARG A 95 -14.18 -29.49 54.55
CA ARG A 95 -12.77 -29.25 55.02
C ARG A 95 -11.72 -29.59 53.92
N GLN A 96 -10.62 -28.82 53.76
CA GLN A 96 -9.20 -29.04 54.21
C GLN A 96 -8.55 -30.35 53.70
N MET A 97 -7.33 -30.39 53.13
CA MET A 97 -6.02 -29.81 53.53
C MET A 97 -5.16 -29.39 52.29
N THR A 98 -4.59 -28.17 52.15
CA THR A 98 -3.28 -27.58 52.61
C THR A 98 -2.06 -27.71 51.69
N ASN A 99 -1.34 -26.58 51.54
CA ASN A 99 0.05 -26.36 51.10
C ASN A 99 0.38 -26.16 49.59
N ILE A 100 1.48 -25.41 49.37
CA ILE A 100 1.81 -24.50 48.23
C ILE A 100 3.35 -24.24 48.29
N PRO A 101 4.02 -23.53 47.34
CA PRO A 101 4.15 -23.67 45.87
C PRO A 101 5.57 -24.16 45.46
N LEU A 102 5.87 -24.21 44.15
CA LEU A 102 6.96 -23.36 43.61
C LEU A 102 6.79 -23.06 42.10
N ILE A 103 7.17 -21.86 41.69
CA ILE A 103 7.43 -21.49 40.29
C ILE A 103 8.83 -20.87 40.27
N LEU A 104 9.84 -21.63 39.83
CA LEU A 104 11.05 -21.15 39.14
C LEU A 104 11.95 -22.34 38.78
N THR A 105 12.38 -22.43 37.51
CA THR A 105 13.71 -22.82 37.02
C THR A 105 13.63 -23.01 35.50
N VAL A 106 13.66 -21.90 34.75
CA VAL A 106 14.09 -21.90 33.35
C VAL A 106 15.41 -21.15 33.32
N LEU A 107 16.53 -21.88 33.27
CA LEU A 107 17.88 -21.51 32.80
C LEU A 107 18.92 -22.53 33.33
N LEU A 108 20.06 -22.63 32.64
CA LEU A 108 21.21 -23.51 32.87
C LEU A 108 20.98 -25.04 32.87
N THR A 109 21.37 -25.68 31.76
CA THR A 109 22.43 -26.72 31.81
C THR A 109 23.31 -26.61 30.55
N MET A 110 24.55 -26.18 30.73
CA MET A 110 25.65 -26.33 29.77
C MET A 110 26.80 -27.04 30.49
N VAL A 111 27.04 -28.31 30.17
CA VAL A 111 28.13 -29.16 30.71
C VAL A 111 28.56 -30.08 29.55
N VAL A 112 29.60 -29.74 28.79
CA VAL A 112 31.04 -30.04 29.02
C VAL A 112 31.44 -31.49 28.74
N MET A 113 32.25 -31.66 27.70
CA MET A 113 33.47 -32.50 27.64
C MET A 113 34.49 -31.70 26.79
N GLY A 114 35.80 -31.76 26.96
CA GLY A 114 36.65 -32.51 27.90
C GLY A 114 38.06 -32.64 27.29
N GLU A 115 39.10 -32.13 27.95
CA GLU A 115 40.42 -31.83 27.31
C GLU A 115 41.48 -32.94 27.38
N SER A 116 42.50 -32.86 26.52
CA SER A 116 43.94 -33.18 26.78
C SER A 116 44.78 -33.01 25.49
N SER A 117 46.08 -32.70 25.49
CA SER A 117 46.99 -32.14 26.52
C SER A 117 48.33 -31.70 25.88
N GLN A 118 48.92 -30.57 26.32
CA GLN A 118 50.39 -30.33 26.50
C GLN A 118 51.30 -30.35 25.23
N THR A 119 52.51 -29.74 25.13
CA THR A 119 53.29 -28.77 25.95
C THR A 119 54.31 -28.03 25.03
N ALA A 120 55.01 -27.00 25.54
CA ALA A 120 55.91 -26.13 24.74
C ALA A 120 57.43 -26.33 24.96
N SER A 121 58.23 -25.98 23.95
CA SER A 121 59.69 -25.74 23.97
C SER A 121 60.12 -25.28 22.56
N SER A 122 61.12 -24.44 22.26
CA SER A 122 61.96 -23.43 22.92
C SER A 122 63.10 -23.13 21.91
N ILE A 123 63.60 -21.90 21.81
CA ILE A 123 64.62 -21.50 20.80
C ILE A 123 66.04 -21.95 21.20
N PRO A 124 66.88 -22.37 20.23
CA PRO A 124 68.33 -22.15 20.28
C PRO A 124 68.83 -21.24 19.15
N SER A 125 70.02 -20.63 19.31
CA SER A 125 70.64 -19.70 18.34
C SER A 125 72.15 -19.90 18.26
N LEU A 126 72.77 -19.41 17.17
CA LEU A 126 74.20 -19.50 16.83
C LEU A 126 74.66 -20.94 16.46
N HIS A 127 75.53 -21.16 15.47
CA HIS A 127 76.70 -20.38 15.09
C HIS A 127 76.93 -20.16 13.58
N LEU A 128 77.93 -19.32 13.27
CA LEU A 128 78.37 -18.88 11.94
C LEU A 128 79.01 -20.01 11.10
N GLY A 129 78.66 -20.12 9.82
CA GLY A 129 79.31 -21.04 8.86
C GLY A 129 78.99 -20.74 7.39
N ASN A 130 80.03 -20.38 6.62
CA ASN A 130 80.15 -20.15 5.17
C ASN A 130 78.87 -20.07 4.28
N HIS A 131 78.74 -18.97 3.52
CA HIS A 131 77.71 -18.78 2.50
C HIS A 131 77.87 -19.75 1.31
N SER A 132 77.07 -20.83 1.31
CA SER A 132 76.59 -21.47 0.08
C SER A 132 75.14 -21.06 -0.15
N GLN A 133 74.80 -20.55 -1.34
CA GLN A 133 73.46 -20.02 -1.63
C GLN A 133 72.45 -21.15 -1.92
N THR A 134 72.07 -21.91 -0.90
CA THR A 134 71.02 -22.93 -1.03
C THR A 134 69.65 -22.27 -1.23
N ARG A 135 69.09 -22.47 -2.43
CA ARG A 135 67.66 -22.28 -2.74
C ARG A 135 67.10 -23.60 -3.24
N SER A 136 65.97 -24.05 -2.69
CA SER A 136 65.29 -25.25 -3.17
C SER A 136 63.78 -25.09 -3.12
N ILE A 137 63.12 -25.49 -4.21
CA ILE A 137 61.66 -25.60 -4.33
C ILE A 137 61.27 -27.07 -4.27
N ARG A 138 60.17 -27.40 -3.58
CA ARG A 138 59.60 -28.74 -3.51
C ARG A 138 58.09 -28.67 -3.64
N CYS A 139 57.51 -29.36 -4.63
CA CYS A 139 56.07 -29.55 -4.70
C CYS A 139 55.55 -30.28 -3.45
N ILE A 140 54.44 -29.79 -2.93
CA ILE A 140 53.58 -30.44 -1.95
C ILE A 140 52.17 -30.52 -2.55
N GLU A 141 51.27 -31.30 -1.94
CA GLU A 141 49.88 -31.37 -2.41
C GLU A 141 49.25 -29.96 -2.38
N GLY A 142 48.82 -29.48 -3.55
CA GLY A 142 48.26 -28.14 -3.77
C GLY A 142 49.15 -26.96 -3.39
N GLY A 143 50.49 -27.07 -3.53
CA GLY A 143 51.40 -25.96 -3.26
C GLY A 143 52.89 -26.27 -3.44
N VAL A 144 53.74 -25.36 -2.98
CA VAL A 144 55.20 -25.56 -2.90
C VAL A 144 55.75 -25.17 -1.53
N ASP A 145 56.69 -25.98 -1.04
CA ASP A 145 57.63 -25.59 0.02
C ASP A 145 58.85 -24.92 -0.63
N LEU A 146 59.20 -23.73 -0.13
CA LEU A 146 60.37 -22.95 -0.51
C LEU A 146 61.36 -22.92 0.64
N ILE A 147 62.64 -23.10 0.35
CA ILE A 147 63.73 -22.94 1.32
C ILE A 147 64.77 -21.99 0.71
N SER A 148 65.05 -20.88 1.39
CA SER A 148 66.01 -19.85 0.96
C SER A 148 66.90 -19.44 2.14
N THR A 149 68.22 -19.52 1.95
CA THR A 149 69.18 -18.96 2.91
C THR A 149 69.41 -17.45 2.74
N LYS A 150 68.77 -16.80 1.74
CA LYS A 150 68.84 -15.34 1.50
C LYS A 150 67.47 -14.70 1.79
N GLN A 151 67.44 -13.79 2.79
CA GLN A 151 66.30 -12.92 3.09
C GLN A 151 66.25 -11.73 2.11
N ALA A 152 66.00 -12.02 0.83
CA ALA A 152 65.80 -11.02 -0.22
C ALA A 152 64.44 -11.25 -0.88
N PRO A 153 63.71 -10.19 -1.25
CA PRO A 153 62.34 -10.31 -1.74
C PRO A 153 62.26 -11.15 -3.03
N TYR A 154 61.18 -11.91 -3.14
CA TYR A 154 60.92 -12.78 -4.29
C TYR A 154 59.44 -12.87 -4.68
N GLU A 155 59.20 -13.26 -5.92
CA GLU A 155 57.88 -13.53 -6.48
C GLU A 155 57.73 -15.03 -6.75
N VAL A 156 56.56 -15.58 -6.43
CA VAL A 156 56.18 -16.97 -6.67
C VAL A 156 54.91 -16.99 -7.50
N CYS A 157 54.98 -17.46 -8.74
CA CYS A 157 53.86 -17.55 -9.66
C CYS A 157 53.51 -19.00 -10.00
N ALA A 158 52.22 -19.32 -10.07
CA ALA A 158 51.70 -20.51 -10.73
C ALA A 158 50.61 -20.05 -11.72
N GLU A 159 50.88 -20.23 -13.01
CA GLU A 159 50.08 -19.67 -14.11
C GLU A 159 49.79 -18.16 -13.92
N GLU A 160 48.51 -17.75 -13.82
CA GLU A 160 48.11 -16.36 -13.60
C GLU A 160 48.18 -15.91 -12.13
N PHE A 161 48.38 -16.82 -11.17
CA PHE A 161 48.42 -16.50 -9.75
C PHE A 161 49.86 -16.24 -9.27
N CYS A 162 50.23 -14.98 -9.12
CA CYS A 162 51.51 -14.54 -8.53
C CYS A 162 51.34 -14.01 -7.10
N ARG A 163 52.32 -14.31 -6.24
CA ARG A 163 52.42 -13.77 -4.87
C ARG A 163 53.85 -13.31 -4.58
N ILE A 164 53.96 -12.06 -4.13
CA ILE A 164 55.23 -11.42 -3.76
C ILE A 164 55.43 -11.54 -2.25
N TYR A 165 56.67 -11.75 -1.83
CA TYR A 165 57.08 -11.85 -0.43
C TYR A 165 58.25 -10.88 -0.17
N ASP A 166 57.95 -9.76 0.51
CA ASP A 166 58.94 -8.70 0.76
C ASP A 166 59.94 -9.05 1.88
N THR A 167 59.50 -9.87 2.86
CA THR A 167 60.28 -10.27 4.04
C THR A 167 60.23 -11.80 4.26
N PRO A 168 60.74 -12.59 3.30
CA PRO A 168 60.54 -14.04 3.27
C PRO A 168 61.24 -14.79 4.41
N GLN A 169 60.60 -15.85 4.87
CA GLN A 169 61.15 -16.76 5.88
C GLN A 169 62.17 -17.76 5.28
N VAL A 170 63.03 -18.34 6.14
CA VAL A 170 64.04 -19.33 5.69
C VAL A 170 63.40 -20.59 5.11
N LYS A 171 62.24 -20.98 5.64
CA LYS A 171 61.29 -21.89 5.00
C LYS A 171 59.94 -21.21 4.91
N GLU A 172 59.29 -21.32 3.75
CA GLU A 172 57.96 -20.76 3.50
C GLU A 172 57.12 -21.74 2.67
N THR A 173 55.81 -21.80 2.94
CA THR A 173 54.89 -22.72 2.26
C THR A 173 53.83 -21.94 1.50
N VAL A 174 53.79 -22.09 0.18
CA VAL A 174 52.88 -21.38 -0.73
C VAL A 174 51.80 -22.34 -1.21
N ARG A 175 50.55 -22.12 -0.81
CA ARG A 175 49.38 -22.78 -1.40
C ARG A 175 48.90 -21.99 -2.63
N PHE A 176 48.40 -22.68 -3.64
CA PHE A 176 47.80 -22.07 -4.84
C PHE A 176 46.27 -22.29 -4.87
N PRO A 177 45.51 -21.46 -5.61
CA PRO A 177 44.06 -21.62 -5.71
C PRO A 177 43.64 -22.96 -6.32
N SER A 178 42.48 -23.48 -5.89
CA SER A 178 41.95 -24.80 -6.32
C SER A 178 41.71 -24.91 -7.83
N GLN A 179 41.60 -23.79 -8.54
CA GLN A 179 41.51 -23.72 -10.00
C GLN A 179 42.83 -24.07 -10.70
N VAL A 180 43.97 -23.67 -10.12
CA VAL A 180 45.31 -23.89 -10.71
C VAL A 180 45.80 -25.30 -10.38
N VAL A 181 45.61 -25.75 -9.14
CA VAL A 181 46.09 -27.07 -8.69
C VAL A 181 45.24 -28.25 -9.17
N LEU A 182 44.13 -28.00 -9.87
CA LEU A 182 43.30 -29.05 -10.48
C LEU A 182 44.02 -29.79 -11.61
N HIS A 183 45.03 -29.16 -12.22
CA HIS A 183 45.82 -29.70 -13.32
C HIS A 183 47.32 -29.71 -12.98
N GLU A 184 48.14 -30.34 -13.83
CA GLU A 184 49.59 -30.21 -13.78
C GLU A 184 49.98 -28.75 -14.11
N HIS A 185 50.57 -28.05 -13.15
CA HIS A 185 50.79 -26.60 -13.21
C HIS A 185 52.26 -26.24 -13.01
N ARG A 186 52.73 -25.22 -13.74
CA ARG A 186 54.13 -24.80 -13.73
C ARG A 186 54.35 -23.63 -12.77
N VAL A 187 55.19 -23.86 -11.77
CA VAL A 187 55.54 -22.89 -10.74
C VAL A 187 56.86 -22.21 -11.08
N GLN A 188 56.87 -20.88 -11.07
CA GLN A 188 58.05 -20.04 -11.24
C GLN A 188 58.38 -19.31 -9.93
N TRP A 189 59.62 -19.41 -9.47
CA TRP A 189 60.14 -18.66 -8.33
C TRP A 189 61.22 -17.68 -8.82
N ARG A 190 60.88 -16.39 -8.84
CA ARG A 190 61.69 -15.30 -9.40
C ARG A 190 62.32 -14.48 -8.27
N PHE A 191 63.62 -14.24 -8.34
CA PHE A 191 64.35 -13.45 -7.34
C PHE A 191 65.49 -12.65 -7.98
N ILE A 192 65.85 -11.54 -7.33
CA ILE A 192 66.93 -10.66 -7.79
C ILE A 192 68.25 -11.05 -7.11
N ASN A 193 69.27 -11.33 -7.92
CA ASN A 193 70.67 -11.43 -7.50
C ASN A 193 71.48 -10.48 -8.38
N ASP A 194 72.12 -9.49 -7.76
CA ASP A 194 73.27 -8.78 -8.31
C ASP A 194 72.99 -8.26 -9.75
N GLU A 195 71.94 -7.42 -9.83
CA GLU A 195 71.36 -6.81 -11.03
C GLU A 195 70.70 -7.76 -12.05
N SER A 196 70.67 -9.07 -11.80
CA SER A 196 70.00 -10.08 -12.63
C SER A 196 68.75 -10.70 -11.98
N VAL A 197 67.66 -10.81 -12.75
CA VAL A 197 66.47 -11.59 -12.35
C VAL A 197 66.72 -13.05 -12.69
N ASN A 198 66.69 -13.91 -11.67
CA ASN A 198 66.88 -15.34 -11.81
C ASN A 198 65.56 -16.06 -11.49
N THR A 199 65.23 -17.09 -12.26
CA THR A 199 63.99 -17.86 -12.11
C THR A 199 64.32 -19.33 -11.92
N ILE A 200 63.81 -19.93 -10.84
CA ILE A 200 63.76 -21.39 -10.67
C ILE A 200 62.36 -21.85 -11.12
N GLU A 201 62.29 -22.86 -11.97
CA GLU A 201 61.02 -23.41 -12.47
C GLU A 201 60.85 -24.86 -12.01
N THR A 202 59.63 -25.25 -11.67
CA THR A 202 59.26 -26.65 -11.41
C THR A 202 57.82 -26.89 -11.87
N THR A 203 57.45 -28.14 -12.10
CA THR A 203 56.08 -28.52 -12.47
C THR A 203 55.52 -29.43 -11.39
N CYS A 204 54.35 -29.08 -10.87
CA CYS A 204 53.72 -29.81 -9.77
C CYS A 204 52.48 -30.59 -10.25
N PRO A 205 52.25 -31.81 -9.72
CA PRO A 205 51.12 -32.64 -10.13
C PRO A 205 49.77 -32.06 -9.65
N PRO A 206 48.65 -32.48 -10.27
CA PRO A 206 47.31 -32.09 -9.83
C PRO A 206 46.98 -32.61 -8.43
N ALA A 207 46.13 -31.87 -7.71
CA ALA A 207 45.66 -32.18 -6.35
C ALA A 207 44.12 -32.30 -6.29
N PRO A 208 43.58 -33.18 -5.41
CA PRO A 208 42.14 -33.42 -5.32
C PRO A 208 41.38 -32.23 -4.70
N PHE A 209 40.37 -31.72 -5.42
CA PHE A 209 39.68 -30.47 -5.11
C PHE A 209 39.11 -30.38 -3.67
N CYS A 210 38.44 -31.43 -3.17
CA CYS A 210 37.77 -31.37 -1.86
C CYS A 210 38.75 -31.34 -0.66
N GLU A 211 39.99 -31.82 -0.81
CA GLU A 211 40.95 -31.90 0.31
C GLU A 211 41.64 -30.55 0.60
N HIS A 212 41.55 -29.59 -0.33
CA HIS A 212 42.15 -28.25 -0.23
C HIS A 212 41.15 -27.12 0.07
N ILE A 213 39.95 -27.46 0.54
CA ILE A 213 38.94 -26.46 0.94
C ILE A 213 39.07 -26.14 2.43
N ASP A 214 40.03 -25.28 2.78
CA ASP A 214 40.34 -24.81 4.15
C ASP A 214 39.24 -23.91 4.79
N CYS A 215 37.96 -24.09 4.44
CA CYS A 215 36.84 -23.30 4.97
C CYS A 215 35.59 -24.13 5.29
N THR A 216 35.14 -24.09 6.56
CA THR A 216 33.97 -24.83 7.06
C THR A 216 32.62 -24.21 6.68
N PHE A 217 32.60 -22.92 6.29
CA PHE A 217 31.38 -22.24 5.84
C PHE A 217 31.71 -21.22 4.74
N CYS A 218 31.69 -21.69 3.50
CA CYS A 218 32.03 -20.92 2.30
C CYS A 218 31.26 -21.46 1.09
N SER A 219 31.10 -20.66 0.03
CA SER A 219 30.36 -21.05 -1.18
C SER A 219 30.86 -22.36 -1.79
N ALA A 220 32.19 -22.58 -1.78
CA ALA A 220 32.83 -23.80 -2.27
C ALA A 220 32.40 -25.08 -1.54
N VAL A 221 31.97 -25.01 -0.26
CA VAL A 221 31.38 -26.15 0.46
C VAL A 221 29.86 -26.15 0.35
N ILE A 222 29.20 -24.99 0.49
CA ILE A 222 27.74 -24.86 0.50
C ILE A 222 27.10 -25.41 -0.78
N PHE A 223 27.74 -25.22 -1.94
CA PHE A 223 27.22 -25.69 -3.24
C PHE A 223 27.80 -27.02 -3.72
N ASN A 224 28.77 -27.62 -3.01
CA ASN A 224 29.36 -28.93 -3.34
C ASN A 224 29.12 -29.94 -2.22
N PRO A 225 27.94 -30.59 -2.14
CA PRO A 225 27.62 -31.55 -1.09
C PRO A 225 28.55 -32.78 -1.07
N GLU A 226 29.17 -33.14 -2.20
CA GLU A 226 30.17 -34.21 -2.28
C GLU A 226 31.43 -33.93 -1.46
N CYS A 227 31.79 -32.66 -1.23
CA CYS A 227 32.92 -32.28 -0.37
C CYS A 227 32.53 -32.14 1.12
N TRP A 228 31.31 -32.51 1.52
CA TRP A 228 30.92 -32.38 2.93
C TRP A 228 31.49 -33.52 3.78
N PRO A 229 32.03 -33.23 4.99
CA PRO A 229 32.38 -34.29 5.93
C PRO A 229 31.11 -35.05 6.34
N PHE A 230 31.15 -36.38 6.36
CA PHE A 230 30.01 -37.26 6.67
C PHE A 230 29.18 -36.84 7.91
N LYS A 231 29.83 -36.25 8.92
CA LYS A 231 29.17 -35.72 10.13
C LYS A 231 28.20 -34.57 9.83
N ALA A 232 28.51 -33.70 8.88
CA ALA A 232 27.63 -32.61 8.44
C ALA A 232 26.40 -33.13 7.68
N ILE A 233 26.59 -34.10 6.77
CA ILE A 233 25.51 -34.76 6.03
C ILE A 233 24.53 -35.44 7.00
N LEU A 234 25.04 -36.16 8.00
CA LEU A 234 24.21 -36.77 9.04
C LEU A 234 23.46 -35.72 9.87
N ALA A 235 24.13 -34.65 10.28
CA ALA A 235 23.53 -33.57 11.07
C ALA A 235 22.41 -32.83 10.33
N THR A 236 22.59 -32.50 9.04
CA THR A 236 21.53 -31.86 8.26
C THR A 236 20.39 -32.82 7.94
N THR A 237 20.67 -34.09 7.65
CA THR A 237 19.63 -35.11 7.46
C THR A 237 18.74 -35.25 8.71
N VAL A 238 19.35 -35.29 9.90
CA VAL A 238 18.63 -35.34 11.18
C VAL A 238 17.84 -34.05 11.44
N LEU A 239 18.42 -32.88 11.18
CA LEU A 239 17.73 -31.59 11.31
C LEU A 239 16.50 -31.50 10.39
N LEU A 240 16.66 -31.87 9.12
CA LEU A 240 15.63 -31.80 8.09
C LEU A 240 14.51 -32.82 8.37
N TYR A 241 14.86 -34.01 8.86
CA TYR A 241 13.90 -34.98 9.40
C TYR A 241 13.06 -34.38 10.54
N PHE A 242 13.69 -33.79 11.57
CA PHE A 242 12.94 -33.15 12.67
C PHE A 242 12.05 -31.99 12.21
N VAL A 243 12.49 -31.19 11.23
CA VAL A 243 11.66 -30.12 10.64
C VAL A 243 10.46 -30.70 9.90
N ILE A 244 10.64 -31.71 9.04
CA ILE A 244 9.55 -32.36 8.30
C ILE A 244 8.57 -33.04 9.27
N THR A 245 9.06 -33.81 10.25
CA THR A 245 8.21 -34.46 11.25
C THR A 245 7.48 -33.45 12.13
N GLY A 246 8.12 -32.34 12.50
CA GLY A 246 7.49 -31.24 13.24
C GLY A 246 6.35 -30.59 12.44
N CYS A 247 6.60 -30.27 11.16
CA CYS A 247 5.57 -29.76 10.25
C CYS A 247 4.43 -30.77 10.03
N TYR A 248 4.74 -32.06 9.87
CA TYR A 248 3.74 -33.11 9.72
C TYR A 248 2.86 -33.26 10.97
N VAL A 249 3.44 -33.28 12.17
CA VAL A 249 2.68 -33.32 13.42
C VAL A 249 1.84 -32.05 13.61
N PHE A 250 2.35 -30.87 13.24
CA PHE A 250 1.62 -29.61 13.38
C PHE A 250 0.47 -29.45 12.37
N LEU A 251 0.62 -29.96 11.14
CA LEU A 251 -0.35 -29.79 10.04
C LEU A 251 -1.32 -30.97 9.87
N TYR A 252 -0.93 -32.19 10.24
CA TYR A 252 -1.68 -33.42 9.95
C TYR A 252 -2.17 -34.18 11.19
N VAL A 253 -1.58 -33.97 12.37
CA VAL A 253 -2.07 -34.59 13.63
C VAL A 253 -2.93 -33.58 14.39
N PRO A 254 -4.25 -33.82 14.56
CA PRO A 254 -5.13 -32.92 15.32
C PRO A 254 -4.89 -33.07 16.84
N LEU A 255 -3.75 -32.56 17.33
CA LEU A 255 -3.45 -32.47 18.75
C LEU A 255 -4.51 -31.61 19.45
N THR A 256 -5.26 -32.23 20.37
CA THR A 256 -6.47 -31.66 20.99
C THR A 256 -6.21 -30.58 22.07
N LEU A 257 -5.09 -29.84 21.97
CA LEU A 257 -4.80 -28.65 22.79
C LEU A 257 -5.80 -27.50 22.57
N GLY A 258 -6.62 -27.57 21.53
CA GLY A 258 -7.57 -26.54 21.13
C GLY A 258 -8.47 -26.03 22.27
N THR A 259 -8.93 -26.89 23.19
CA THR A 259 -9.88 -26.49 24.24
C THR A 259 -9.31 -25.44 25.20
N LEU A 260 -8.06 -25.62 25.65
CA LEU A 260 -7.41 -24.68 26.57
C LEU A 260 -7.07 -23.34 25.88
N LEU A 261 -6.50 -23.39 24.66
CA LEU A 261 -6.20 -22.18 23.89
C LEU A 261 -7.47 -21.41 23.50
N ARG A 262 -8.57 -22.09 23.14
CA ARG A 262 -9.84 -21.47 22.73
C ARG A 262 -10.55 -20.77 23.89
N ILE A 263 -10.41 -21.27 25.12
CA ILE A 263 -10.89 -20.57 26.33
C ILE A 263 -10.02 -19.33 26.59
N LEU A 264 -8.69 -19.45 26.55
CA LEU A 264 -7.77 -18.34 26.83
C LEU A 264 -7.94 -17.20 25.82
N THR A 265 -7.96 -17.52 24.52
CA THR A 265 -8.18 -16.55 23.44
C THR A 265 -9.57 -15.91 23.50
N SER A 266 -10.63 -16.67 23.83
CA SER A 266 -11.97 -16.12 24.04
C SER A 266 -12.01 -15.09 25.18
N PHE A 267 -11.33 -15.37 26.30
CA PHE A 267 -11.25 -14.46 27.43
C PHE A 267 -10.46 -13.18 27.11
N VAL A 268 -9.30 -13.33 26.45
CA VAL A 268 -8.47 -12.20 25.99
C VAL A 268 -9.23 -11.35 24.96
N TRP A 269 -9.89 -11.96 23.98
CA TRP A 269 -10.74 -11.28 23.00
C TRP A 269 -11.92 -10.56 23.66
N GLY A 270 -12.53 -11.15 24.69
CA GLY A 270 -13.57 -10.52 25.50
C GLY A 270 -13.07 -9.26 26.22
N CYS A 271 -11.86 -9.30 26.79
CA CYS A 271 -11.21 -8.15 27.43
C CYS A 271 -10.86 -7.05 26.42
N ILE A 272 -10.23 -7.42 25.30
CA ILE A 272 -9.87 -6.49 24.21
C ILE A 272 -11.13 -5.85 23.63
N ARG A 273 -12.19 -6.61 23.34
CA ARG A 273 -13.47 -6.08 22.83
C ARG A 273 -14.14 -5.12 23.82
N ARG A 274 -14.03 -5.35 25.14
CA ARG A 274 -14.52 -4.40 26.16
C ARG A 274 -13.69 -3.10 26.18
N LEU A 275 -12.36 -3.19 26.07
CA LEU A 275 -11.49 -2.02 25.99
C LEU A 275 -11.72 -1.20 24.71
N ILE A 276 -11.79 -1.87 23.55
CA ILE A 276 -12.13 -1.23 22.26
C ILE A 276 -13.51 -0.58 22.31
N MET A 277 -14.55 -1.25 22.85
CA MET A 277 -15.87 -0.62 23.00
C MET A 277 -15.87 0.54 24.01
N SER A 278 -15.01 0.52 25.03
CA SER A 278 -14.84 1.64 25.96
C SER A 278 -14.22 2.85 25.25
N MET A 279 -13.07 2.65 24.59
CA MET A 279 -12.41 3.70 23.82
C MET A 279 -13.29 4.22 22.68
N ALA A 280 -14.00 3.35 21.97
CA ALA A 280 -14.95 3.74 20.92
C ALA A 280 -16.13 4.57 21.46
N ARG A 281 -16.61 4.32 22.70
CA ARG A 281 -17.64 5.16 23.34
C ARG A 281 -17.10 6.55 23.69
N VAL A 282 -15.86 6.65 24.16
CA VAL A 282 -15.20 7.93 24.46
C VAL A 282 -14.91 8.71 23.17
N LEU A 283 -14.34 8.05 22.15
CA LEU A 283 -14.07 8.63 20.84
C LEU A 283 -15.35 9.09 20.14
N ARG A 284 -16.41 8.27 20.10
CA ARG A 284 -17.71 8.66 19.51
C ARG A 284 -18.38 9.84 20.23
N ARG A 285 -18.16 10.01 21.54
CA ARG A 285 -18.59 11.23 22.26
C ARG A 285 -17.76 12.44 21.83
N ARG A 286 -16.44 12.27 21.68
CA ARG A 286 -15.50 13.34 21.30
C ARG A 286 -15.60 13.78 19.83
N THR A 287 -16.02 12.90 18.92
CA THR A 287 -16.27 13.25 17.50
C THR A 287 -17.65 13.86 17.27
N ARG A 288 -18.69 13.40 17.98
CA ARG A 288 -20.06 13.90 17.80
C ARG A 288 -20.24 15.38 18.15
N ASP A 289 -19.46 15.90 19.11
CA ASP A 289 -19.42 17.34 19.42
C ASP A 289 -18.60 18.16 18.41
N ARG A 290 -17.72 17.52 17.62
CA ARG A 290 -16.88 18.16 16.59
C ARG A 290 -17.56 18.23 15.22
N GLN A 291 -18.79 17.73 15.10
CA GLN A 291 -19.57 17.67 13.85
C GLN A 291 -21.01 18.18 14.03
N ARG A 292 -21.18 19.26 14.78
CA ARG A 292 -22.22 20.23 14.41
C ARG A 292 -21.65 21.07 13.25
N PRO A 293 -22.21 21.01 12.03
CA PRO A 293 -21.87 22.02 11.04
C PRO A 293 -22.28 23.38 11.59
N VAL A 294 -21.44 24.39 11.40
CA VAL A 294 -21.87 25.78 11.54
C VAL A 294 -22.64 26.10 10.27
N ASP A 295 -23.94 25.82 10.28
CA ASP A 295 -24.85 26.37 9.29
C ASP A 295 -24.79 27.89 9.44
N LEU A 296 -24.06 28.56 8.55
CA LEU A 296 -24.08 30.02 8.45
C LEU A 296 -25.48 30.44 8.00
N VAL A 297 -26.17 31.11 8.92
CA VAL A 297 -27.49 31.70 8.72
C VAL A 297 -27.37 33.19 9.00
N GLU A 298 -27.31 33.99 7.95
CA GLU A 298 -27.42 35.44 8.09
C GLU A 298 -28.89 35.84 8.14
N LEU A 299 -29.23 36.74 9.06
CA LEU A 299 -30.58 37.20 9.35
C LEU A 299 -30.65 38.71 9.13
N PHE A 300 -31.43 39.13 8.13
CA PHE A 300 -31.72 40.54 7.86
C PHE A 300 -33.18 40.84 8.22
N MET A 301 -33.41 41.89 9.00
CA MET A 301 -34.74 42.36 9.37
C MET A 301 -34.94 43.79 8.88
N ILE A 302 -36.02 44.03 8.14
CA ILE A 302 -36.40 45.36 7.66
C ILE A 302 -37.48 45.91 8.59
N LEU A 303 -37.11 46.94 9.33
CA LEU A 303 -37.98 47.61 10.32
C LEU A 303 -38.67 48.83 9.70
N ARG A 304 -39.93 49.05 10.09
CA ARG A 304 -40.65 50.32 9.89
C ARG A 304 -41.40 50.65 11.18
N ASN A 305 -41.12 51.83 11.75
CA ASN A 305 -41.65 52.26 13.06
C ASN A 305 -41.51 51.15 14.12
N GLU A 306 -40.28 50.62 14.26
CA GLU A 306 -39.90 49.51 15.16
C GLU A 306 -40.58 48.14 14.92
N THR A 307 -41.56 48.04 14.02
CA THR A 307 -42.15 46.76 13.59
C THR A 307 -41.34 46.11 12.45
N SER A 308 -41.07 44.81 12.54
CA SER A 308 -40.39 44.03 11.50
C SER A 308 -41.37 43.65 10.38
N LEU A 309 -41.26 44.30 9.23
CA LEU A 309 -42.13 44.03 8.08
C LEU A 309 -41.66 42.83 7.27
N HIS A 310 -40.34 42.70 7.10
CA HIS A 310 -39.72 41.62 6.34
C HIS A 310 -38.53 41.04 7.10
N GLU A 311 -38.47 39.71 7.14
CA GLU A 311 -37.37 38.94 7.70
C GLU A 311 -36.79 38.06 6.59
N ILE A 312 -35.48 38.14 6.38
CA ILE A 312 -34.76 37.36 5.35
C ILE A 312 -33.69 36.53 6.03
N ARG A 313 -33.79 35.20 5.94
CA ARG A 313 -32.76 34.25 6.37
C ARG A 313 -32.06 33.67 5.15
N ILE A 314 -30.74 33.87 5.05
CA ILE A 314 -29.91 33.28 3.99
C ILE A 314 -29.18 32.09 4.62
N HIS A 315 -29.52 30.87 4.19
CA HIS A 315 -28.82 29.65 4.59
C HIS A 315 -27.86 29.21 3.48
N TRP A 316 -26.58 29.07 3.79
CA TRP A 316 -25.65 28.37 2.90
C TRP A 316 -26.05 26.90 2.71
N LYS A 317 -25.95 26.37 1.49
CA LYS A 317 -26.13 24.93 1.23
C LYS A 317 -24.84 24.29 0.73
N SER A 318 -24.20 24.86 -0.29
CA SER A 318 -22.96 24.33 -0.85
C SER A 318 -22.34 25.27 -1.87
N LEU A 319 -21.02 25.41 -1.83
CA LEU A 319 -20.23 25.79 -2.99
C LEU A 319 -20.37 24.69 -4.06
N ALA A 320 -20.59 25.10 -5.30
CA ALA A 320 -20.50 24.26 -6.49
C ALA A 320 -19.37 24.79 -7.39
N LEU A 321 -18.56 23.89 -7.94
CA LEU A 321 -17.50 24.19 -8.88
C LEU A 321 -17.87 23.56 -10.21
N ILE A 322 -17.96 24.36 -11.27
CA ILE A 322 -18.39 23.93 -12.60
C ILE A 322 -17.15 23.88 -13.49
N CYS A 323 -16.76 22.67 -13.88
CA CYS A 323 -15.65 22.42 -14.82
C CYS A 323 -15.93 23.02 -16.20
N GLU A 324 -14.94 23.67 -16.79
CA GLU A 324 -14.86 23.97 -18.23
C GLU A 324 -13.89 22.94 -18.86
N PRO A 325 -14.41 21.83 -19.42
CA PRO A 325 -13.59 20.69 -19.81
C PRO A 325 -12.85 20.90 -21.14
N GLU A 326 -11.62 20.38 -21.21
CA GLU A 326 -10.87 20.17 -22.43
C GLU A 326 -10.51 18.68 -22.56
N THR A 327 -11.02 18.06 -23.62
CA THR A 327 -10.80 16.67 -23.98
C THR A 327 -9.32 16.39 -24.25
N SER A 328 -8.73 15.43 -23.56
CA SER A 328 -7.33 15.04 -23.74
C SER A 328 -7.19 13.93 -24.79
N LEU A 329 -7.99 12.86 -24.68
CA LEU A 329 -8.06 11.77 -25.67
C LEU A 329 -9.31 10.90 -25.47
N PHE A 330 -9.63 10.08 -26.47
CA PHE A 330 -10.62 9.00 -26.37
C PHE A 330 -9.94 7.63 -26.29
N THR A 331 -10.56 6.68 -25.59
CA THR A 331 -10.03 5.32 -25.39
C THR A 331 -11.15 4.28 -25.18
N ARG A 332 -10.81 3.00 -25.08
CA ARG A 332 -11.73 1.84 -24.95
C ARG A 332 -11.08 0.74 -24.12
N ASP A 333 -11.88 -0.10 -23.48
CA ASP A 333 -11.38 -1.36 -22.92
C ASP A 333 -10.87 -2.27 -24.05
N THR A 334 -9.63 -2.72 -23.95
CA THR A 334 -8.95 -3.58 -24.93
C THR A 334 -8.18 -4.71 -24.27
N ALA A 335 -8.02 -5.82 -24.99
CA ALA A 335 -7.16 -6.93 -24.62
C ALA A 335 -5.92 -6.98 -25.54
N TYR A 336 -4.76 -7.27 -24.94
CA TYR A 336 -3.51 -7.47 -25.65
C TYR A 336 -3.47 -8.85 -26.30
N HIS A 337 -3.11 -8.89 -27.58
CA HIS A 337 -2.73 -10.11 -28.28
C HIS A 337 -1.39 -9.92 -28.98
N VAL A 338 -0.69 -11.03 -29.20
CA VAL A 338 0.59 -11.06 -29.92
C VAL A 338 0.51 -12.11 -31.02
N VAL A 339 1.11 -11.79 -32.17
CA VAL A 339 1.41 -12.75 -33.23
C VAL A 339 2.89 -12.64 -33.59
N ASP A 340 3.57 -13.77 -33.73
CA ASP A 340 4.99 -13.86 -34.04
C ASP A 340 5.29 -14.80 -35.21
N SER A 341 6.49 -14.66 -35.77
CA SER A 341 7.05 -15.53 -36.81
C SER A 341 8.58 -15.44 -36.86
N LYS A 342 9.27 -16.53 -36.50
CA LYS A 342 10.70 -16.71 -36.80
C LYS A 342 10.91 -16.89 -38.31
N ARG A 343 11.93 -16.23 -38.87
CA ARG A 343 12.45 -16.48 -40.23
C ARG A 343 13.97 -16.59 -40.19
N CYS A 344 14.49 -17.63 -40.83
CA CYS A 344 15.92 -17.82 -41.02
C CYS A 344 16.53 -16.74 -41.93
N PRO A 345 17.87 -16.55 -41.91
CA PRO A 345 18.55 -15.63 -42.81
C PRO A 345 18.15 -15.82 -44.26
N HIS A 346 18.04 -14.71 -44.99
CA HIS A 346 17.66 -14.62 -46.40
C HIS A 346 16.23 -15.11 -46.73
N THR A 347 15.43 -15.50 -45.73
CA THR A 347 14.09 -16.09 -45.89
C THR A 347 12.98 -15.09 -45.55
N GLY A 348 11.91 -15.06 -46.35
CA GLY A 348 10.79 -14.13 -46.15
C GLY A 348 11.25 -12.67 -46.15
N SER A 349 10.84 -11.93 -45.12
CA SER A 349 11.26 -10.56 -44.82
C SER A 349 12.64 -10.45 -44.15
N CYS A 350 13.27 -11.56 -43.73
CA CYS A 350 14.56 -11.57 -43.03
C CYS A 350 15.75 -11.46 -44.00
N LYS A 351 15.91 -10.29 -44.63
CA LYS A 351 16.90 -10.01 -45.68
C LYS A 351 17.64 -8.70 -45.43
N GLY A 352 18.82 -8.55 -46.02
CA GLY A 352 19.60 -7.31 -45.96
C GLY A 352 19.92 -6.87 -44.52
N LYS A 353 19.30 -5.76 -44.08
CA LYS A 353 19.47 -5.19 -42.74
C LYS A 353 18.61 -5.85 -41.65
N LYS A 354 17.85 -6.91 -41.96
CA LYS A 354 17.07 -7.70 -40.99
C LYS A 354 16.17 -6.80 -40.14
N CYS A 355 16.21 -6.92 -38.81
CA CYS A 355 15.41 -6.12 -37.88
C CYS A 355 15.71 -4.61 -37.95
N ALA A 356 16.92 -4.19 -38.35
CA ALA A 356 17.26 -2.78 -38.50
C ALA A 356 16.61 -2.10 -39.74
N SER A 357 15.78 -2.84 -40.48
CA SER A 357 14.88 -2.34 -41.53
C SER A 357 13.39 -2.46 -41.18
N ILE A 358 13.04 -2.80 -39.94
CA ILE A 358 11.66 -2.92 -39.46
C ILE A 358 11.32 -1.73 -38.54
N HIS A 359 10.09 -1.24 -38.67
CA HIS A 359 9.51 -0.16 -37.88
C HIS A 359 8.12 -0.58 -37.35
N SER A 360 7.58 0.15 -36.36
CA SER A 360 6.26 -0.13 -35.76
C SER A 360 5.13 -0.28 -36.79
N THR A 361 5.17 0.51 -37.86
CA THR A 361 4.19 0.52 -38.96
C THR A 361 4.52 -0.43 -40.12
N SER A 362 5.61 -1.22 -40.04
CA SER A 362 5.99 -2.15 -41.12
C SER A 362 4.95 -3.26 -41.31
N LEU A 363 4.41 -3.36 -42.52
CA LEU A 363 3.49 -4.43 -42.91
C LEU A 363 4.27 -5.68 -43.33
N LEU A 364 4.15 -6.76 -42.55
CA LEU A 364 4.81 -8.04 -42.81
C LEU A 364 3.77 -9.12 -43.14
N LEU A 365 3.98 -9.83 -44.25
CA LEU A 365 3.14 -10.97 -44.66
C LEU A 365 3.20 -12.10 -43.62
N GLU A 366 4.29 -12.19 -42.87
CA GLU A 366 4.44 -13.09 -41.74
C GLU A 366 3.41 -12.88 -40.61
N LEU A 367 2.81 -11.69 -40.49
CA LEU A 367 2.04 -11.26 -39.30
C LEU A 367 0.60 -10.81 -39.62
N GLU A 368 0.06 -11.17 -40.79
CA GLU A 368 -1.23 -10.64 -41.30
C GLU A 368 -2.42 -10.78 -40.34
N ARG A 369 -2.45 -11.82 -39.48
CA ARG A 369 -3.52 -12.03 -38.49
C ARG A 369 -3.76 -10.84 -37.56
N GLY A 370 -2.74 -10.03 -37.28
CA GLY A 370 -2.88 -8.82 -36.45
C GLY A 370 -3.49 -7.61 -37.18
N LYS A 371 -3.43 -7.56 -38.51
CA LYS A 371 -3.72 -6.37 -39.36
C LYS A 371 -5.17 -5.85 -39.30
N LYS A 372 -6.10 -6.57 -38.66
CA LYS A 372 -7.50 -6.15 -38.50
C LYS A 372 -7.69 -5.15 -37.35
N TYR A 373 -6.73 -5.06 -36.45
CA TYR A 373 -6.84 -4.34 -35.18
C TYR A 373 -5.66 -3.37 -35.01
N PRO A 374 -5.80 -2.29 -34.22
CA PRO A 374 -4.71 -1.38 -33.87
C PRO A 374 -3.46 -2.17 -33.47
N GLU A 375 -2.38 -1.99 -34.24
CA GLU A 375 -1.17 -2.79 -34.10
C GLU A 375 0.12 -1.96 -33.94
N THR A 376 1.17 -2.68 -33.56
CA THR A 376 2.57 -2.21 -33.57
C THR A 376 3.48 -3.41 -33.85
N THR A 377 4.51 -3.20 -34.66
CA THR A 377 5.36 -4.27 -35.23
C THR A 377 6.81 -4.11 -34.80
N ALA A 378 7.37 -5.17 -34.23
CA ALA A 378 8.74 -5.20 -33.75
C ALA A 378 9.51 -6.39 -34.33
N CYS A 379 10.83 -6.32 -34.24
CA CYS A 379 11.72 -7.37 -34.69
C CYS A 379 12.92 -7.45 -33.75
N VAL A 380 13.24 -8.65 -33.29
CA VAL A 380 14.46 -8.94 -32.54
C VAL A 380 15.23 -10.05 -33.26
N GLU A 381 16.56 -9.97 -33.22
CA GLU A 381 17.38 -11.03 -33.80
C GLU A 381 17.29 -12.30 -32.94
N SER A 382 17.18 -13.45 -33.59
CA SER A 382 17.05 -14.77 -32.97
C SER A 382 18.18 -15.68 -33.46
N CYS A 383 18.35 -16.84 -32.82
CA CYS A 383 19.39 -17.79 -33.20
C CYS A 383 19.20 -18.28 -34.65
N GLY A 384 20.33 -18.54 -35.31
CA GLY A 384 20.42 -19.22 -36.59
C GLY A 384 21.33 -20.44 -36.49
N GLY A 385 21.72 -20.99 -37.65
CA GLY A 385 22.43 -22.25 -37.74
C GLY A 385 21.53 -23.49 -37.52
N PRO A 386 22.04 -24.70 -37.80
CA PRO A 386 21.22 -25.92 -37.86
C PRO A 386 20.57 -26.31 -36.54
N GLY A 387 21.17 -25.92 -35.40
CA GLY A 387 20.58 -26.14 -34.06
C GLY A 387 19.37 -25.25 -33.74
N CYS A 388 18.95 -24.40 -34.67
CA CYS A 388 17.80 -23.49 -34.56
C CYS A 388 16.90 -23.55 -35.83
N ASP A 389 16.92 -24.70 -36.54
CA ASP A 389 16.23 -24.98 -37.81
C ASP A 389 16.61 -24.08 -39.00
N CYS A 390 17.81 -23.48 -38.99
CA CYS A 390 18.27 -22.58 -40.05
C CYS A 390 19.54 -23.08 -40.76
N PHE A 391 19.51 -23.18 -42.08
CA PHE A 391 20.69 -23.58 -42.88
C PHE A 391 21.89 -22.64 -42.71
N TYR A 392 21.65 -21.33 -42.54
CA TYR A 392 22.69 -20.31 -42.40
C TYR A 392 22.96 -19.98 -40.93
N TRP A 393 24.24 -19.91 -40.56
CA TRP A 393 24.75 -19.57 -39.21
C TRP A 393 24.53 -18.11 -38.77
N SER A 394 24.12 -17.21 -39.68
CA SER A 394 23.78 -15.83 -39.31
C SER A 394 22.50 -15.80 -38.47
N SER A 395 22.32 -14.79 -37.62
CA SER A 395 21.10 -14.61 -36.82
C SER A 395 19.83 -14.57 -37.67
N GLY A 396 18.80 -15.31 -37.23
CA GLY A 396 17.45 -15.20 -37.79
C GLY A 396 16.74 -13.93 -37.31
N CYS A 397 15.56 -13.67 -37.86
CA CYS A 397 14.66 -12.61 -37.42
C CYS A 397 13.46 -13.22 -36.71
N LEU A 398 13.19 -12.83 -35.47
CA LEU A 398 11.90 -13.06 -34.82
C LEU A 398 11.07 -11.78 -34.97
N PHE A 399 10.19 -11.78 -35.97
CA PHE A 399 9.20 -10.73 -36.15
C PHE A 399 8.04 -10.97 -35.19
N TYR A 400 7.53 -9.92 -34.55
CA TYR A 400 6.31 -10.01 -33.77
C TYR A 400 5.50 -8.71 -33.85
N ARG A 401 4.21 -8.83 -33.58
CA ARG A 401 3.25 -7.74 -33.64
C ARG A 401 2.28 -7.84 -32.47
N ILE A 402 2.25 -6.79 -31.67
CA ILE A 402 1.25 -6.62 -30.61
C ILE A 402 0.04 -5.93 -31.22
N TYR A 403 -1.17 -6.38 -30.90
CA TYR A 403 -2.41 -5.76 -31.38
C TYR A 403 -3.51 -5.78 -30.32
N LEU A 404 -4.38 -4.77 -30.36
CA LEU A 404 -5.42 -4.54 -29.35
C LEU A 404 -6.81 -4.90 -29.89
N THR A 405 -7.44 -5.94 -29.33
CA THR A 405 -8.86 -6.23 -29.61
C THR A 405 -9.75 -5.46 -28.63
N PRO A 406 -10.89 -4.90 -29.05
CA PRO A 406 -11.83 -4.28 -28.11
C PRO A 406 -12.56 -5.37 -27.31
N THR A 407 -12.58 -5.24 -25.98
CA THR A 407 -13.42 -6.10 -25.13
C THR A 407 -14.82 -5.52 -24.92
N SER A 408 -15.00 -4.21 -25.15
CA SER A 408 -16.26 -3.48 -25.04
C SER A 408 -16.53 -2.58 -26.26
N SER A 409 -17.81 -2.34 -26.55
CA SER A 409 -18.26 -1.28 -27.47
C SER A 409 -18.20 0.12 -26.86
N GLN A 410 -18.11 0.23 -25.53
CA GLN A 410 -18.03 1.51 -24.83
C GLN A 410 -16.78 2.29 -25.23
N VAL A 411 -16.96 3.59 -25.48
CA VAL A 411 -15.89 4.57 -25.63
C VAL A 411 -15.83 5.43 -24.38
N TYR A 412 -14.63 5.69 -23.89
CA TYR A 412 -14.38 6.60 -22.79
C TYR A 412 -13.70 7.86 -23.29
N GLU A 413 -14.08 8.99 -22.71
CA GLU A 413 -13.41 10.27 -22.90
C GLU A 413 -12.58 10.58 -21.66
N ILE A 414 -11.28 10.83 -21.84
CA ILE A 414 -10.39 11.35 -20.80
C ILE A 414 -10.21 12.84 -21.06
N PHE A 415 -10.50 13.66 -20.06
CA PHE A 415 -10.47 15.12 -20.14
C PHE A 415 -9.87 15.72 -18.86
N HIS A 416 -9.64 17.03 -18.89
CA HIS A 416 -9.27 17.82 -17.73
C HIS A 416 -10.02 19.15 -17.73
N CYS A 417 -10.04 19.88 -16.61
CA CYS A 417 -10.75 21.15 -16.51
C CYS A 417 -9.76 22.30 -16.66
N THR A 418 -9.86 23.07 -17.76
CA THR A 418 -9.00 24.25 -17.97
C THR A 418 -9.30 25.35 -16.96
N ARG A 419 -10.56 25.43 -16.53
CA ARG A 419 -11.08 26.35 -15.53
C ARG A 419 -12.17 25.68 -14.71
N TRP A 420 -12.42 26.25 -13.54
CA TRP A 420 -13.56 25.95 -12.69
C TRP A 420 -14.27 27.27 -12.40
N SER A 421 -15.56 27.37 -12.72
CA SER A 421 -16.36 28.55 -12.35
C SER A 421 -17.17 28.28 -11.09
N GLU A 422 -17.08 29.19 -10.12
CA GLU A 422 -17.74 29.07 -8.84
C GLU A 422 -19.21 29.49 -8.90
N ALA A 423 -20.08 28.72 -8.24
CA ALA A 423 -21.44 29.11 -7.95
C ALA A 423 -21.81 28.70 -6.52
N GLU A 424 -22.35 29.64 -5.75
CA GLU A 424 -22.81 29.39 -4.39
C GLU A 424 -24.30 29.01 -4.39
N LYS A 425 -24.63 27.83 -3.86
CA LYS A 425 -26.01 27.42 -3.63
C LYS A 425 -26.47 27.89 -2.26
N VAL A 426 -27.38 28.85 -2.25
CA VAL A 426 -27.99 29.42 -1.03
C VAL A 426 -29.51 29.22 -1.03
N GLU A 427 -30.08 29.03 0.15
CA GLU A 427 -31.53 28.97 0.38
C GLU A 427 -31.95 30.24 1.11
N ILE A 428 -32.66 31.10 0.40
CA ILE A 428 -33.18 32.37 0.89
C ILE A 428 -34.62 32.13 1.35
N LYS A 429 -34.90 32.39 2.62
CA LYS A 429 -36.26 32.40 3.19
C LYS A 429 -36.66 33.82 3.49
N HIS A 430 -37.76 34.28 2.92
CA HIS A 430 -38.36 35.59 3.18
C HIS A 430 -39.68 35.38 3.91
N PHE A 431 -39.81 35.90 5.12
CA PHE A 431 -41.07 36.03 5.84
C PHE A 431 -41.59 37.47 5.69
N ASP A 432 -42.83 37.59 5.24
CA ASP A 432 -43.58 38.84 5.08
C ASP A 432 -44.63 38.92 6.20
N ALA A 433 -44.43 39.85 7.14
CA ALA A 433 -45.32 40.04 8.28
C ALA A 433 -46.67 40.68 7.89
N ILE A 434 -46.74 41.37 6.74
CA ILE A 434 -47.98 41.96 6.21
C ILE A 434 -48.86 40.86 5.59
N GLN A 435 -48.24 39.89 4.90
CA GLN A 435 -48.94 38.75 4.30
C GLN A 435 -49.07 37.54 5.22
N GLY A 436 -48.39 37.53 6.37
CA GLY A 436 -48.30 36.37 7.27
C GLY A 436 -47.69 35.13 6.63
N LYS A 437 -46.80 35.29 5.64
CA LYS A 437 -46.34 34.20 4.75
C LYS A 437 -44.83 34.12 4.64
N THR A 438 -44.31 32.91 4.76
CA THR A 438 -42.91 32.58 4.44
C THR A 438 -42.80 32.01 3.02
N ARG A 439 -41.92 32.60 2.22
CA ARG A 439 -41.52 32.12 0.89
C ARG A 439 -40.09 31.59 0.98
N THR A 440 -39.76 30.55 0.21
CA THR A 440 -38.39 30.01 0.12
C THR A 440 -37.96 29.96 -1.34
N TYR A 441 -36.71 30.30 -1.61
CA TYR A 441 -36.10 30.25 -2.93
C TYR A 441 -34.65 29.74 -2.82
N ILE A 442 -34.22 28.95 -3.82
CA ILE A 442 -32.86 28.42 -3.88
C ILE A 442 -32.15 29.15 -5.02
N ALA A 443 -31.22 30.03 -4.67
CA ALA A 443 -30.42 30.75 -5.64
C ALA A 443 -29.10 29.99 -5.90
N HIS A 444 -28.66 30.01 -7.15
CA HIS A 444 -27.33 29.59 -7.57
C HIS A 444 -26.57 30.87 -7.96
N MET A 445 -25.95 31.50 -6.96
CA MET A 445 -25.34 32.82 -7.09
C MET A 445 -23.92 32.72 -7.66
N ARG A 446 -23.57 33.62 -8.58
CA ARG A 446 -22.21 33.76 -9.12
C ARG A 446 -21.65 35.13 -8.72
N PRO A 447 -20.32 35.26 -8.48
CA PRO A 447 -19.71 36.55 -8.15
C PRO A 447 -20.09 37.65 -9.15
N ASN A 448 -20.49 38.81 -8.62
CA ASN A 448 -20.93 40.01 -9.34
C ASN A 448 -22.17 39.86 -10.25
N ILE A 449 -22.90 38.73 -10.21
CA ILE A 449 -24.16 38.56 -10.94
C ILE A 449 -25.36 38.76 -10.00
N PRO A 450 -26.23 39.76 -10.22
CA PRO A 450 -27.41 40.00 -9.39
C PRO A 450 -28.51 38.95 -9.63
N VAL A 451 -29.03 38.39 -8.55
CA VAL A 451 -30.22 37.52 -8.55
C VAL A 451 -31.39 38.31 -7.99
N VAL A 452 -32.38 38.61 -8.85
CA VAL A 452 -33.60 39.33 -8.46
C VAL A 452 -34.67 38.33 -8.01
N TRP A 453 -35.26 38.54 -6.84
CA TRP A 453 -36.35 37.71 -6.30
C TRP A 453 -37.35 38.54 -5.47
N ASN A 454 -38.62 38.52 -5.89
CA ASN A 454 -39.66 39.45 -5.43
C ASN A 454 -39.14 40.91 -5.54
N SER A 455 -39.17 41.68 -4.43
CA SER A 455 -38.69 43.06 -4.35
C SER A 455 -37.19 43.18 -4.02
N PHE A 456 -36.46 42.07 -3.91
CA PHE A 456 -35.07 42.05 -3.46
C PHE A 456 -34.11 41.69 -4.59
N THR A 457 -32.90 42.26 -4.55
CA THR A 457 -31.79 41.89 -5.44
C THR A 457 -30.61 41.48 -4.58
N PHE A 458 -30.15 40.25 -4.75
CA PHE A 458 -29.02 39.69 -4.03
C PHE A 458 -27.82 39.61 -4.96
N THR A 459 -26.68 40.15 -4.54
CA THR A 459 -25.40 40.07 -5.26
C THR A 459 -24.36 39.37 -4.40
N LEU A 460 -23.72 38.34 -4.95
CA LEU A 460 -22.57 37.70 -4.32
C LEU A 460 -21.31 38.48 -4.70
N SER A 461 -20.62 39.07 -3.73
CA SER A 461 -19.51 40.01 -3.98
C SER A 461 -18.23 39.28 -4.42
N SER A 462 -17.87 38.21 -3.72
CA SER A 462 -16.69 37.39 -4.02
C SER A 462 -16.82 35.98 -3.45
N VAL A 463 -16.12 35.03 -4.07
CA VAL A 463 -15.93 33.66 -3.58
C VAL A 463 -14.43 33.37 -3.65
N THR A 464 -13.87 32.83 -2.57
CA THR A 464 -12.48 32.38 -2.49
C THR A 464 -12.43 30.87 -2.28
N VAL A 465 -11.93 30.14 -3.28
CA VAL A 465 -11.65 28.71 -3.16
C VAL A 465 -10.15 28.55 -2.90
N PRO A 466 -9.71 27.89 -1.81
CA PRO A 466 -8.29 27.62 -1.64
C PRO A 466 -7.82 26.58 -2.67
N PRO A 467 -6.54 26.64 -3.10
CA PRO A 467 -6.01 25.70 -4.08
C PRO A 467 -6.12 24.27 -3.54
N THR A 468 -6.90 23.44 -4.22
CA THR A 468 -7.09 22.03 -3.88
C THR A 468 -6.58 21.14 -5.02
N PRO A 469 -5.82 20.05 -4.75
CA PRO A 469 -5.20 19.24 -5.81
C PRO A 469 -6.18 18.67 -6.83
N LEU A 470 -7.42 18.40 -6.42
CA LEU A 470 -8.51 17.87 -7.26
C LEU A 470 -8.90 18.81 -8.42
N LEU A 471 -8.54 20.09 -8.37
CA LEU A 471 -8.81 21.03 -9.46
C LEU A 471 -7.87 20.82 -10.67
N ASN A 472 -6.77 20.10 -10.48
CA ASN A 472 -5.73 19.81 -11.47
C ASN A 472 -5.59 18.30 -11.76
N THR A 473 -6.64 17.51 -11.49
CA THR A 473 -6.70 16.09 -11.88
C THR A 473 -7.37 15.91 -13.24
N HIS A 474 -7.03 14.83 -13.93
CA HIS A 474 -7.81 14.36 -15.07
C HIS A 474 -9.08 13.63 -14.60
N PHE A 475 -10.05 13.54 -15.49
CA PHE A 475 -11.30 12.83 -15.30
C PHE A 475 -11.55 11.90 -16.49
N ILE A 476 -12.30 10.82 -16.25
CA ILE A 476 -12.74 9.90 -17.29
C ILE A 476 -14.27 9.75 -17.25
N THR A 477 -14.92 9.71 -18.41
CA THR A 477 -16.38 9.52 -18.52
C THR A 477 -16.76 8.50 -19.58
N ASP A 478 -17.83 7.75 -19.32
CA ASP A 478 -18.53 6.86 -20.25
C ASP A 478 -19.72 7.57 -20.97
N GLY A 479 -19.97 8.84 -20.64
CA GLY A 479 -21.11 9.65 -21.08
C GLY A 479 -22.28 9.75 -20.09
N ASN A 480 -22.35 8.85 -19.09
CA ASN A 480 -23.36 8.85 -18.01
C ASN A 480 -22.74 9.12 -16.64
N ASN A 481 -21.54 8.60 -16.40
CA ASN A 481 -20.79 8.61 -15.16
C ASN A 481 -19.43 9.30 -15.37
N THR A 482 -18.87 9.87 -14.30
CA THR A 482 -17.52 10.46 -14.33
C THR A 482 -16.74 10.02 -13.10
N ALA A 483 -15.50 9.58 -13.31
CA ALA A 483 -14.55 9.20 -12.27
C ALA A 483 -13.27 10.04 -12.37
N ILE A 484 -12.51 10.14 -11.27
CA ILE A 484 -11.17 10.72 -11.27
C ILE A 484 -10.22 9.77 -12.04
N TRP A 485 -9.41 10.31 -12.94
CA TRP A 485 -8.40 9.56 -13.69
C TRP A 485 -6.99 9.87 -13.17
N ASP A 486 -6.16 8.84 -13.01
CA ASP A 486 -4.75 8.99 -12.67
C ASP A 486 -3.93 9.25 -13.94
N SER A 487 -3.24 10.40 -14.03
CA SER A 487 -2.42 10.75 -15.19
C SER A 487 -1.19 9.84 -15.37
N HIS A 488 -0.82 9.02 -14.38
CA HIS A 488 0.20 7.97 -14.53
C HIS A 488 -0.33 6.71 -15.22
N MET A 489 -1.65 6.54 -15.35
CA MET A 489 -2.26 5.48 -16.13
C MET A 489 -2.33 5.90 -17.60
N ILE A 490 -1.37 5.42 -18.38
CA ILE A 490 -1.35 5.58 -19.84
C ILE A 490 -2.29 4.53 -20.45
N PRO A 491 -3.41 4.91 -21.11
CA PRO A 491 -4.27 3.95 -21.77
C PRO A 491 -3.59 3.39 -23.04
N PRO A 492 -3.73 2.08 -23.33
CA PRO A 492 -2.98 1.41 -24.39
C PRO A 492 -3.50 1.75 -25.79
N LEU A 493 -4.77 2.15 -25.90
CA LEU A 493 -5.40 2.64 -27.12
C LEU A 493 -5.66 4.13 -26.98
N GLN A 494 -5.07 4.96 -27.85
CA GLN A 494 -5.22 6.41 -27.81
C GLN A 494 -5.80 6.94 -29.13
N CYS A 495 -6.99 7.54 -29.04
CA CYS A 495 -7.79 7.94 -30.18
C CYS A 495 -8.02 9.47 -30.17
N PRO A 496 -7.81 10.19 -31.29
CA PRO A 496 -7.91 11.65 -31.33
C PRO A 496 -9.36 12.18 -31.26
N ASN A 497 -10.35 11.33 -31.53
CA ASN A 497 -11.77 11.66 -31.43
C ASN A 497 -12.62 10.39 -31.21
N LYS A 498 -13.89 10.57 -30.83
CA LYS A 498 -14.82 9.46 -30.58
C LYS A 498 -15.01 8.52 -31.77
N PHE A 499 -15.14 9.05 -32.99
CA PHE A 499 -15.32 8.23 -34.21
C PHE A 499 -14.09 7.35 -34.50
N ALA A 500 -12.88 7.86 -34.27
CA ALA A 500 -11.65 7.09 -34.34
C ALA A 500 -11.64 5.95 -33.31
N ALA A 501 -12.13 6.17 -32.09
CA ALA A 501 -12.28 5.11 -31.09
C ALA A 501 -13.33 4.06 -31.51
N GLU A 502 -14.49 4.46 -32.02
CA GLU A 502 -15.53 3.55 -32.51
C GLU A 502 -15.03 2.66 -33.65
N THR A 503 -14.30 3.24 -34.61
CA THR A 503 -13.72 2.56 -35.78
C THR A 503 -12.38 1.88 -35.54
N LEU A 504 -11.78 2.04 -34.36
CA LEU A 504 -10.42 1.58 -34.01
C LEU A 504 -9.30 2.17 -34.88
N ASN A 505 -9.45 3.40 -35.38
CA ASN A 505 -8.39 4.12 -36.08
C ASN A 505 -7.55 4.96 -35.10
N CYS A 506 -6.79 4.27 -34.25
CA CYS A 506 -6.12 4.84 -33.08
C CYS A 506 -4.66 4.42 -32.97
N THR A 507 -3.84 5.23 -32.31
CA THR A 507 -2.45 4.87 -32.00
C THR A 507 -2.40 3.91 -30.80
N VAL A 508 -1.65 2.82 -30.94
CA VAL A 508 -1.28 1.92 -29.84
C VAL A 508 -0.09 2.53 -29.08
N VAL A 509 -0.13 2.49 -27.75
CA VAL A 509 1.00 2.84 -26.89
C VAL A 509 1.34 1.64 -26.01
N GLU A 510 2.60 1.20 -26.08
CA GLU A 510 3.07 -0.08 -25.54
C GLU A 510 3.65 0.08 -24.12
N ASP A 511 2.95 -0.46 -23.11
CA ASP A 511 3.54 -0.78 -21.78
C ASP A 511 3.78 -2.30 -21.68
N CYS A 512 4.63 -2.79 -22.59
CA CYS A 512 4.86 -4.21 -22.87
C CYS A 512 6.34 -4.56 -22.77
N THR A 513 6.66 -5.63 -22.02
CA THR A 513 8.02 -6.21 -21.95
C THR A 513 8.04 -7.57 -22.65
N CYS A 514 8.60 -7.59 -23.86
CA CYS A 514 8.67 -8.77 -24.71
C CYS A 514 10.04 -9.45 -24.65
N TYR A 515 10.03 -10.74 -24.31
CA TYR A 515 11.23 -11.58 -24.21
C TYR A 515 11.24 -12.57 -25.39
N PRO A 516 12.30 -12.58 -26.22
CA PRO A 516 12.43 -13.59 -27.27
C PRO A 516 12.66 -14.97 -26.66
N ALA A 517 11.88 -15.95 -27.10
CA ALA A 517 12.23 -17.36 -27.04
C ALA A 517 12.78 -17.79 -28.42
N GLU A 518 13.17 -19.06 -28.53
CA GLU A 518 13.88 -19.58 -29.71
C GLU A 518 13.08 -19.45 -31.02
N THR A 519 11.75 -19.58 -30.95
CA THR A 519 10.82 -19.57 -32.09
C THR A 519 9.61 -18.66 -31.93
N GLN A 520 9.34 -18.17 -30.72
CA GLN A 520 8.17 -17.37 -30.32
C GLN A 520 8.59 -16.18 -29.46
N VAL A 521 7.71 -15.20 -29.24
CA VAL A 521 7.95 -14.12 -28.27
C VAL A 521 6.99 -14.23 -27.08
N ASN A 522 7.48 -13.97 -25.86
CA ASN A 522 6.67 -13.94 -24.66
C ASN A 522 6.59 -12.50 -24.12
N CYS A 523 5.46 -11.85 -24.31
CA CYS A 523 5.23 -10.47 -23.87
C CYS A 523 4.43 -10.42 -22.57
N LYS A 524 4.99 -9.75 -21.57
CA LYS A 524 4.28 -9.37 -20.33
C LYS A 524 3.79 -7.93 -20.48
N TYR A 525 2.49 -7.74 -20.31
CA TYR A 525 1.80 -6.46 -20.42
C TYR A 525 1.03 -6.15 -19.14
N ARG A 526 0.76 -4.87 -18.90
CA ARG A 526 -0.11 -4.42 -17.81
C ARG A 526 -1.54 -4.26 -18.33
N GLU A 527 -2.46 -5.10 -17.86
CA GLU A 527 -3.88 -4.98 -18.21
C GLU A 527 -4.49 -3.70 -17.61
N ALA A 528 -5.01 -2.83 -18.47
CA ALA A 528 -5.70 -1.60 -18.10
C ALA A 528 -7.21 -1.79 -18.29
N ASN A 529 -7.88 -2.42 -17.32
CA ASN A 529 -9.34 -2.49 -17.30
C ASN A 529 -9.91 -1.12 -16.89
N ILE A 530 -10.47 -0.40 -17.85
CA ILE A 530 -10.99 0.96 -17.69
C ILE A 530 -12.40 0.91 -17.08
N SER A 531 -13.24 -0.06 -17.48
CA SER A 531 -14.57 -0.26 -16.87
C SER A 531 -14.54 -0.43 -15.35
N ALA A 532 -13.45 -0.99 -14.81
CA ALA A 532 -13.25 -1.17 -13.38
C ALA A 532 -13.07 0.16 -12.60
N TRP A 533 -12.66 1.27 -13.24
CA TRP A 533 -12.45 2.57 -12.58
C TRP A 533 -13.76 3.15 -12.05
N PHE A 534 -14.84 3.02 -12.81
CA PHE A 534 -16.18 3.52 -12.45
C PHE A 534 -16.79 2.77 -11.24
N ASN A 535 -16.36 1.53 -11.00
CA ASN A 535 -16.82 0.71 -9.87
C ASN A 535 -16.09 1.02 -8.54
N ASN A 536 -15.04 1.85 -8.55
CA ASN A 536 -14.27 2.16 -7.35
C ASN A 536 -14.87 3.34 -6.58
N GLU A 537 -15.46 3.08 -5.42
CA GLU A 537 -16.09 4.10 -4.57
C GLU A 537 -15.15 5.26 -4.17
N ASN A 538 -13.83 5.05 -4.14
CA ASN A 538 -12.84 6.09 -3.83
C ASN A 538 -12.50 7.00 -5.03
N LEU A 539 -12.82 6.57 -6.26
CA LEU A 539 -12.63 7.34 -7.49
C LEU A 539 -13.93 8.00 -7.97
N SER A 540 -15.08 7.48 -7.54
CA SER A 540 -16.38 8.15 -7.66
C SER A 540 -16.43 9.43 -6.81
N LEU A 541 -16.89 10.55 -7.37
CA LEU A 541 -16.78 11.89 -6.76
C LEU A 541 -17.73 12.13 -5.58
N LYS A 542 -17.35 11.66 -4.38
CA LYS A 542 -18.04 11.91 -3.10
C LYS A 542 -17.48 13.15 -2.39
N TRP A 543 -17.96 14.32 -2.79
CA TRP A 543 -17.46 15.63 -2.33
C TRP A 543 -17.59 15.89 -0.82
N CYS A 544 -16.49 16.27 -0.18
CA CYS A 544 -16.48 16.81 1.19
C CYS A 544 -16.68 18.33 1.19
N ARG A 545 -17.69 18.82 1.93
CA ARG A 545 -17.87 20.26 2.21
C ARG A 545 -16.93 20.71 3.33
N HIS A 546 -16.32 21.88 3.21
CA HIS A 546 -16.03 22.86 4.30
C HIS A 546 -15.34 24.10 3.71
N TYR A 547 -16.08 25.18 3.40
CA TYR A 547 -15.53 26.54 3.21
C TYR A 547 -16.50 27.56 3.81
N ILE A 548 -16.00 28.76 4.14
CA ILE A 548 -16.72 29.84 4.83
C ILE A 548 -16.70 31.07 3.92
N PHE A 549 -17.84 31.77 3.82
CA PHE A 549 -17.97 33.04 3.12
C PHE A 549 -18.58 34.11 4.03
N VAL A 550 -18.38 35.38 3.66
CA VAL A 550 -18.90 36.57 4.33
C VAL A 550 -19.65 37.38 3.27
N VAL A 551 -20.95 37.60 3.45
CA VAL A 551 -21.79 38.25 2.43
C VAL A 551 -21.99 39.73 2.78
N THR A 552 -21.14 40.60 2.22
CA THR A 552 -21.32 42.05 2.34
C THR A 552 -22.22 42.58 1.22
N LEU A 553 -23.54 42.61 1.45
CA LEU A 553 -24.50 43.31 0.60
C LEU A 553 -24.43 44.82 0.84
N ALA A 554 -24.19 45.60 -0.22
CA ALA A 554 -24.16 47.06 -0.15
C ALA A 554 -25.59 47.63 -0.21
N ASN A 555 -25.97 48.44 0.79
CA ASN A 555 -27.25 49.15 0.79
C ASN A 555 -27.32 50.15 -0.37
N LYS A 556 -28.18 49.90 -1.35
CA LYS A 556 -28.69 50.97 -2.23
C LYS A 556 -29.89 51.61 -1.53
N LYS A 557 -29.80 52.92 -1.23
CA LYS A 557 -30.98 53.68 -0.78
C LYS A 557 -32.10 53.53 -1.81
N LEU A 558 -33.28 53.18 -1.33
CA LEU A 558 -34.52 53.63 -1.93
C LEU A 558 -34.84 54.99 -1.32
N GLU A 559 -35.16 55.95 -2.19
CA GLU A 559 -35.71 57.26 -1.83
C GLU A 559 -37.25 57.20 -1.84
#